data_AF-A0A0P8AYW5-F1
#
_entry.id   AF-A0A0P8AYW5-F1
#
_cell.length_a   1.000
_cell.length_b   1.000
_cell.length_c   1.000
_cell.angle_alpha   90.00
_cell.angle_beta   90.00
_cell.angle_gamma   90.00
#
_symmetry.space_group_name_H-M   'P 1'
#
loop_
_entity.id
_entity.type
_entity.pdbx_description
1 polymer ?
#
loop_
_entity_poly.entity_id
_entity_poly.type
_entity_poly.pdbx_seq_one_letter_code
_entity_poly.pdbx_strand_id
1 'polypeptide(L)'
;MRITCPTLKPRLPTGWPGLFANLEGVVVDEWHELMGTKRGVQTELAVNWLKTYRPQVQLWGISATLGNMDEAKRALGLPSGAITIKADLRKDVRVHTLLPDHIDQFPWAGHIGLKLRDRVADIVRSSTSTLLFTNTRSMTEILDSAALQQALRQEHLESREALNKPLDVLVQFITTLATGVGCSPEQTFDAVRSTHTYRSLTRDEWDWAVWFLTTGGQVLQHYDEYARVQRADDGTLHVVDRRTAMRHRLSIGTITSDTSLSVKFLKGGRIGSVEESFIARLRPGDVFLFAGRYLEFVRLKDLTVLVRKSGATTGAVSRWMGGRMQLSSRLAGHIRAVLERLALGNHTGASPEEAALMPLLHKQAERSHLPAAHELLIEQIRTREGWHHFFYPIDGRAVHEGLASLIAWRISQRMPISFSIAMNDYGFELLSDQPVPQEVLCDTALFTEENLDEDIRKGINASEMAKRQFREIARVAGLVFQGFPGRQLQNRHLQANSGNHDILQYRDYDEAGIRLLDPVTVLGPLRLVHEPPNGETAADGVYTLCGHLHPGIRLEGKGRQRMTVPCFLFGEHTGVLPAFGGFTGLHVIRPCSTDRIYVPVAESAESGGKGSVLAINQSRKP
;
A
#
# COMPACT_ATOMS: atom_id res chain seq x y z
N MET A 1 11.33 -22.95 -28.64
CA MET A 1 11.35 -22.16 -27.39
C MET A 1 10.22 -21.12 -27.45
N ARG A 2 9.28 -21.13 -26.50
CA ARG A 2 8.27 -20.08 -26.37
C ARG A 2 8.58 -19.28 -25.11
N ILE A 3 8.82 -17.98 -25.25
CA ILE A 3 9.05 -17.07 -24.13
C ILE A 3 7.70 -16.47 -23.75
N THR A 4 7.28 -16.67 -22.50
CA THR A 4 6.02 -16.13 -21.96
C THR A 4 6.25 -15.52 -20.58
N CYS A 5 5.44 -14.53 -20.23
CA CYS A 5 5.44 -13.89 -18.90
C CYS A 5 4.71 -14.80 -17.89
N PRO A 6 5.00 -14.69 -16.57
CA PRO A 6 4.26 -15.36 -15.48
C PRO A 6 2.74 -15.31 -15.59
N THR A 7 2.22 -14.18 -16.09
CA THR A 7 0.83 -14.09 -16.50
C THR A 7 0.70 -14.75 -17.86
N LEU A 8 0.03 -15.89 -17.93
CA LEU A 8 -0.43 -16.51 -19.18
C LEU A 8 -1.52 -15.66 -19.90
N LYS A 9 -1.37 -14.33 -19.92
CA LYS A 9 -2.18 -13.34 -20.64
C LYS A 9 -1.89 -13.40 -22.14
N PRO A 10 -2.88 -13.23 -23.03
CA PRO A 10 -4.21 -13.79 -23.12
C PRO A 10 -4.25 -14.77 -24.32
N ARG A 11 -3.26 -15.67 -24.41
CA ARG A 11 -3.19 -16.74 -25.41
C ARG A 11 -3.36 -18.12 -24.78
N LEU A 12 -4.23 -18.24 -23.78
CA LEU A 12 -4.90 -19.51 -23.54
C LEU A 12 -6.19 -19.44 -24.39
N PRO A 13 -6.15 -19.77 -25.70
CA PRO A 13 -7.39 -20.00 -26.41
C PRO A 13 -8.15 -21.10 -25.67
N THR A 14 -9.44 -21.23 -25.97
CA THR A 14 -10.29 -22.35 -25.56
C THR A 14 -9.69 -23.75 -25.80
N GLY A 15 -8.54 -23.86 -26.50
CA GLY A 15 -7.71 -25.05 -26.65
C GLY A 15 -6.30 -24.97 -26.04
N TRP A 16 -6.10 -24.32 -24.89
CA TRP A 16 -4.79 -24.29 -24.21
C TRP A 16 -4.17 -25.67 -23.89
N PRO A 17 -4.93 -26.77 -23.64
CA PRO A 17 -4.32 -28.09 -23.50
C PRO A 17 -3.52 -28.48 -24.77
N GLY A 18 -4.04 -28.12 -25.95
CA GLY A 18 -3.32 -28.30 -27.22
C GLY A 18 -2.09 -27.40 -27.38
N LEU A 19 -2.06 -26.22 -26.72
CA LEU A 19 -0.92 -25.30 -26.78
C LEU A 19 0.33 -25.89 -26.12
N PHE A 20 0.15 -26.69 -25.07
CA PHE A 20 1.21 -27.29 -24.26
C PHE A 20 1.30 -28.82 -24.39
N ALA A 21 0.59 -29.42 -25.34
CA ALA A 21 0.59 -30.87 -25.55
C ALA A 21 2.01 -31.43 -25.77
N ASN A 22 2.85 -30.70 -26.50
CA ASN A 22 4.24 -31.05 -26.78
C ASN A 22 5.24 -30.28 -25.90
N LEU A 23 4.82 -29.83 -24.72
CA LEU A 23 5.71 -29.14 -23.78
C LEU A 23 6.66 -30.16 -23.14
N GLU A 24 7.95 -30.00 -23.42
CA GLU A 24 9.03 -30.84 -22.87
C GLU A 24 9.72 -30.18 -21.68
N GLY A 25 9.67 -28.85 -21.61
CA GLY A 25 10.52 -28.09 -20.70
C GLY A 25 9.99 -26.70 -20.34
N VAL A 26 10.20 -26.28 -19.09
CA VAL A 26 9.88 -24.95 -18.57
C VAL A 26 11.14 -24.35 -17.95
N VAL A 27 11.52 -23.16 -18.40
CA VAL A 27 12.63 -22.39 -17.83
C VAL A 27 12.04 -21.15 -17.15
N VAL A 28 12.32 -21.00 -15.87
CA VAL A 28 11.98 -19.80 -15.09
C VAL A 28 13.25 -19.03 -14.84
N ASP A 29 13.41 -17.93 -15.58
CA ASP A 29 14.55 -17.04 -15.48
C ASP A 29 14.34 -15.96 -14.42
N GLU A 30 15.44 -15.47 -13.85
CA GLU A 30 15.46 -14.47 -12.78
C GLU A 30 14.52 -14.78 -11.60
N TRP A 31 14.50 -16.04 -11.15
CA TRP A 31 13.53 -16.49 -10.14
C TRP A 31 13.57 -15.68 -8.83
N HIS A 32 14.75 -15.20 -8.42
CA HIS A 32 14.89 -14.30 -7.27
C HIS A 32 14.04 -13.03 -7.38
N GLU A 33 13.83 -12.47 -8.57
CA GLU A 33 13.00 -11.27 -8.75
C GLU A 33 11.51 -11.54 -8.56
N LEU A 34 11.10 -12.80 -8.71
CA LEU A 34 9.72 -13.23 -8.54
C LEU A 34 9.43 -13.73 -7.12
N MET A 35 10.42 -14.35 -6.47
CA MET A 35 10.30 -14.86 -5.10
C MET A 35 9.91 -13.73 -4.13
N GLY A 36 8.98 -14.03 -3.22
CA GLY A 36 8.40 -13.05 -2.28
C GLY A 36 7.40 -12.06 -2.90
N THR A 37 7.00 -12.26 -4.16
CA THR A 37 6.00 -11.42 -4.82
C THR A 37 4.77 -12.22 -5.25
N LYS A 38 3.63 -11.54 -5.42
CA LYS A 38 2.42 -12.16 -5.98
C LYS A 38 2.64 -12.69 -7.41
N ARG A 39 3.61 -12.16 -8.18
CA ARG A 39 4.01 -12.71 -9.49
C ARG A 39 4.73 -14.06 -9.35
N GLY A 40 5.56 -14.21 -8.32
CA GLY A 40 6.18 -15.49 -7.98
C GLY A 40 5.13 -16.55 -7.70
N VAL A 41 4.12 -16.21 -6.89
CA VAL A 41 3.00 -17.11 -6.59
C VAL A 41 2.23 -17.52 -7.85
N GLN A 42 1.98 -16.59 -8.77
CA GLN A 42 1.35 -16.92 -10.06
C GLN A 42 2.21 -17.87 -10.90
N THR A 43 3.53 -17.66 -10.91
CA THR A 43 4.47 -18.52 -11.63
C THR A 43 4.49 -19.92 -11.04
N GLU A 44 4.55 -20.02 -9.71
CA GLU A 44 4.50 -21.28 -8.97
C GLU A 44 3.21 -22.06 -9.28
N LEU A 45 2.05 -21.41 -9.17
CA LEU A 45 0.76 -22.04 -9.50
C LEU A 45 0.72 -22.51 -10.96
N ALA A 46 1.19 -21.70 -11.91
CA ALA A 46 1.22 -22.05 -13.32
C ALA A 46 2.17 -23.23 -13.62
N VAL A 47 3.37 -23.23 -13.05
CA VAL A 47 4.36 -24.31 -13.19
C VAL A 47 3.81 -25.61 -12.59
N ASN A 48 3.22 -25.54 -11.41
CA ASN A 48 2.66 -26.70 -10.75
C ASN A 48 1.47 -27.29 -11.54
N TRP A 49 0.60 -26.42 -12.06
CA TRP A 49 -0.49 -26.84 -12.94
C TRP A 49 -0.01 -27.51 -14.23
N LEU A 50 1.03 -26.96 -14.86
CA LEU A 50 1.66 -27.55 -16.05
C LEU A 50 2.26 -28.93 -15.73
N LYS A 51 2.80 -29.16 -14.53
CA LYS A 51 3.28 -30.48 -14.10
C LYS A 51 2.15 -31.48 -13.91
N THR A 52 1.01 -31.06 -13.35
CA THR A 52 -0.18 -31.91 -13.27
C THR A 52 -0.64 -32.35 -14.66
N TYR A 53 -0.56 -31.45 -15.66
CA TYR A 53 -0.95 -31.77 -17.04
C TYR A 53 0.14 -32.55 -17.82
N ARG A 54 1.41 -32.28 -17.57
CA ARG A 54 2.58 -32.91 -18.20
C ARG A 54 3.58 -33.34 -17.12
N PRO A 55 3.39 -34.51 -16.47
CA PRO A 55 4.25 -34.95 -15.37
C PRO A 55 5.73 -35.13 -15.76
N GLN A 56 6.02 -35.34 -17.04
CA GLN A 56 7.37 -35.52 -17.57
C GLN A 56 8.06 -34.21 -17.95
N VAL A 57 7.41 -33.05 -17.77
CA VAL A 57 8.00 -31.76 -18.13
C VAL A 57 9.24 -31.47 -17.29
N GLN A 58 10.35 -31.12 -17.95
CA GLN A 58 11.56 -30.70 -17.26
C GLN A 58 11.40 -29.25 -16.77
N LEU A 59 11.96 -28.95 -15.60
CA LEU A 59 11.89 -27.62 -15.00
C LEU A 59 13.30 -27.14 -14.66
N TRP A 60 13.63 -25.94 -15.14
CA TRP A 60 14.87 -25.24 -14.79
C TRP A 60 14.52 -23.90 -14.15
N GLY A 61 15.20 -23.60 -13.04
CA GLY A 61 15.22 -22.27 -12.44
C GLY A 61 16.58 -21.64 -12.64
N ILE A 62 16.61 -20.43 -13.19
CA ILE A 62 17.80 -19.60 -13.29
C ILE A 62 17.63 -18.45 -12.30
N SER A 63 18.63 -18.23 -11.46
CA SER A 63 18.56 -17.22 -10.42
C SER A 63 19.95 -16.78 -9.97
N ALA A 64 20.07 -15.51 -9.57
CA ALA A 64 21.15 -15.09 -8.68
C ALA A 64 21.12 -15.90 -7.37
N THR A 65 22.26 -15.94 -6.68
CA THR A 65 22.38 -16.72 -5.45
C THR A 65 21.60 -16.04 -4.33
N LEU A 66 20.58 -16.73 -3.81
CA LEU A 66 19.78 -16.32 -2.66
C LEU A 66 20.29 -16.97 -1.38
N GLY A 67 20.13 -16.29 -0.25
CA GLY A 67 20.45 -16.80 1.08
C GLY A 67 19.60 -18.00 1.51
N ASN A 68 18.38 -18.13 0.97
CA ASN A 68 17.43 -19.21 1.24
C ASN A 68 17.14 -20.08 0.01
N MET A 69 18.20 -20.56 -0.66
CA MET A 69 18.10 -21.31 -1.92
C MET A 69 17.18 -22.53 -1.85
N ASP A 70 17.11 -23.25 -0.74
CA ASP A 70 16.26 -24.44 -0.61
C ASP A 70 14.77 -24.10 -0.51
N GLU A 71 14.43 -22.95 0.06
CA GLU A 71 13.08 -22.41 -0.02
C GLU A 71 12.76 -21.97 -1.45
N ALA A 72 13.69 -21.29 -2.11
CA ALA A 72 13.53 -20.86 -3.51
C ALA A 72 13.26 -22.03 -4.45
N LYS A 73 13.98 -23.15 -4.29
CA LYS A 73 13.75 -24.40 -5.04
C LYS A 73 12.36 -24.97 -4.79
N ARG A 74 11.96 -25.09 -3.52
CA ARG A 74 10.65 -25.61 -3.13
C ARG A 74 9.52 -24.73 -3.66
N ALA A 75 9.66 -23.41 -3.58
CA ALA A 75 8.68 -22.45 -4.10
C ALA A 75 8.55 -22.48 -5.63
N LEU A 76 9.63 -22.80 -6.36
CA LEU A 76 9.56 -23.06 -7.79
C LEU A 76 8.91 -24.43 -8.12
N GLY A 77 8.71 -25.27 -7.11
CA GLY A 77 8.19 -26.63 -7.23
C GLY A 77 9.25 -27.65 -7.65
N LEU A 78 10.54 -27.34 -7.51
CA LEU A 78 11.61 -28.32 -7.78
C LEU A 78 11.58 -29.45 -6.73
N PRO A 79 11.85 -30.71 -7.13
CA PRO A 79 11.96 -31.82 -6.19
C PRO A 79 13.18 -31.66 -5.27
N SER A 80 13.18 -32.32 -4.12
CA SER A 80 14.29 -32.30 -3.15
C SER A 80 15.63 -32.73 -3.75
N GLY A 81 15.63 -33.65 -4.72
CA GLY A 81 16.82 -34.11 -5.45
C GLY A 81 17.21 -33.27 -6.67
N ALA A 82 16.66 -32.06 -6.84
CA ALA A 82 17.00 -31.22 -8.00
C ALA A 82 18.48 -30.83 -8.03
N ILE A 83 19.11 -31.02 -9.20
CA ILE A 83 20.51 -30.70 -9.43
C ILE A 83 20.69 -29.18 -9.38
N THR A 84 21.62 -28.72 -8.53
CA THR A 84 22.00 -27.29 -8.47
C THR A 84 23.29 -27.08 -9.23
N ILE A 85 23.23 -26.31 -10.32
CA ILE A 85 24.41 -25.90 -11.07
C ILE A 85 24.77 -24.49 -10.60
N LYS A 86 25.91 -24.35 -9.92
CA LYS A 86 26.44 -23.06 -9.49
C LYS A 86 27.70 -22.78 -10.28
N ALA A 87 27.73 -21.64 -10.97
CA ALA A 87 28.96 -21.19 -11.61
C ALA A 87 29.94 -20.74 -10.52
N ASP A 88 31.15 -21.29 -10.51
CA ASP A 88 32.25 -20.82 -9.66
C ASP A 88 32.90 -19.57 -10.30
N LEU A 89 32.10 -18.51 -10.39
CA LEU A 89 32.53 -17.23 -10.93
C LEU A 89 32.97 -16.34 -9.77
N ARG A 90 34.27 -16.36 -9.47
CA ARG A 90 34.89 -15.35 -8.61
C ARG A 90 34.98 -14.03 -9.37
N LYS A 91 34.01 -13.14 -9.15
CA LYS A 91 34.10 -11.76 -9.62
C LYS A 91 34.99 -10.99 -8.65
N ASP A 92 36.08 -10.41 -9.15
CA ASP A 92 36.87 -9.42 -8.41
C ASP A 92 36.06 -8.11 -8.34
N VAL A 93 35.15 -8.05 -7.36
CA VAL A 93 34.32 -6.87 -7.13
C VAL A 93 35.14 -5.87 -6.33
N ARG A 94 35.63 -4.83 -7.02
CA ARG A 94 36.31 -3.71 -6.37
C ARG A 94 35.33 -2.57 -6.14
N VAL A 95 35.10 -2.27 -4.87
CA VAL A 95 34.32 -1.09 -4.48
C VAL A 95 35.30 0.04 -4.23
N HIS A 96 35.14 1.13 -5.00
CA HIS A 96 35.94 2.34 -4.87
C HIS A 96 35.04 3.51 -4.57
N THR A 97 35.43 4.29 -3.58
CA THR A 97 34.62 5.41 -3.10
C THR A 97 35.26 6.71 -3.51
N LEU A 98 34.50 7.48 -4.28
CA LEU A 98 34.93 8.78 -4.77
C LEU A 98 34.46 9.85 -3.79
N LEU A 99 35.36 10.24 -2.90
CA LEU A 99 35.13 11.34 -1.97
C LEU A 99 35.73 12.65 -2.55
N PRO A 100 35.09 13.81 -2.30
CA PRO A 100 35.71 15.10 -2.59
C PRO A 100 36.90 15.34 -1.65
N ASP A 101 37.89 16.13 -2.09
CA ASP A 101 39.09 16.44 -1.29
C ASP A 101 38.76 17.13 0.04
N HIS A 102 37.64 17.85 0.06
CA HIS A 102 37.06 18.44 1.26
C HIS A 102 35.57 18.12 1.36
N ILE A 103 35.18 17.52 2.48
CA ILE A 103 33.78 17.33 2.87
C ILE A 103 33.39 18.54 3.70
N ASP A 104 32.55 19.42 3.14
CA ASP A 104 31.99 20.53 3.90
C ASP A 104 31.16 19.97 5.07
N GLN A 105 31.25 20.59 6.25
CA GLN A 105 30.66 20.09 7.50
C GLN A 105 29.15 19.80 7.42
N PHE A 106 28.42 20.40 6.47
CA PHE A 106 27.02 20.08 6.14
C PHE A 106 26.66 20.61 4.73
N PRO A 107 26.61 19.78 3.68
CA PRO A 107 26.02 20.20 2.41
C PRO A 107 24.49 20.03 2.52
N TRP A 108 23.78 21.11 2.88
CA TRP A 108 22.32 21.11 3.08
C TRP A 108 21.52 20.77 1.80
N ALA A 109 22.16 20.78 0.62
CA ALA A 109 21.60 20.28 -0.63
C ALA A 109 22.70 20.02 -1.68
N GLY A 110 22.56 18.93 -2.44
CA GLY A 110 22.79 18.79 -3.90
C GLY A 110 24.14 19.16 -4.56
N HIS A 111 25.11 19.77 -3.88
CA HIS A 111 26.27 20.36 -4.56
C HIS A 111 27.52 19.46 -4.61
N ILE A 112 27.53 18.30 -3.95
CA ILE A 112 28.65 17.34 -4.03
C ILE A 112 28.81 16.81 -5.46
N GLY A 113 27.71 16.55 -6.16
CA GLY A 113 27.74 16.00 -7.52
C GLY A 113 28.44 16.91 -8.53
N LEU A 114 28.38 18.24 -8.34
CA LEU A 114 29.11 19.18 -9.20
C LEU A 114 30.62 19.17 -8.93
N LYS A 115 31.05 19.01 -7.67
CA LYS A 115 32.47 18.91 -7.29
C LYS A 115 33.13 17.65 -7.85
N LEU A 116 32.37 16.55 -7.99
CA LEU A 116 32.88 15.27 -8.47
C LEU A 116 32.64 15.03 -9.97
N ARG A 117 31.99 15.96 -10.68
CA ARG A 117 31.57 15.79 -12.08
C ARG A 117 32.71 15.34 -12.98
N ASP A 118 33.85 16.02 -12.91
CA ASP A 118 34.95 15.77 -13.85
C ASP A 118 35.62 14.41 -13.52
N ARG A 119 35.80 14.08 -12.24
CA ARG A 119 36.28 12.74 -11.80
C ARG A 119 35.34 11.61 -12.24
N VAL A 120 34.03 11.79 -12.11
CA VAL A 120 33.03 10.81 -12.58
C VAL A 120 33.08 10.68 -14.09
N ALA A 121 33.20 11.79 -14.83
CA ALA A 121 33.30 11.79 -16.28
C ALA A 121 34.54 11.02 -16.76
N ASP A 122 35.67 11.16 -16.09
CA ASP A 122 36.90 10.44 -16.42
C ASP A 122 36.75 8.93 -16.19
N ILE A 123 36.09 8.51 -15.11
CA ILE A 123 35.79 7.10 -14.84
C ILE A 123 34.87 6.52 -15.92
N VAL A 124 33.80 7.24 -16.28
CA VAL A 124 32.90 6.83 -17.36
C VAL A 124 33.65 6.66 -18.67
N ARG A 125 34.53 7.61 -19.03
CA ARG A 125 35.32 7.56 -20.27
C ARG A 125 36.35 6.42 -20.29
N SER A 126 36.91 6.07 -19.13
CA SER A 126 37.90 4.99 -19.00
C SER A 126 37.28 3.60 -18.90
N SER A 127 35.97 3.49 -18.78
CA SER A 127 35.25 2.23 -18.56
C SER A 127 34.65 1.68 -19.86
N THR A 128 34.65 0.36 -20.05
CA THR A 128 34.03 -0.31 -21.21
C THR A 128 32.50 -0.22 -21.18
N SER A 129 31.91 -0.27 -20.00
CA SER A 129 30.47 -0.13 -19.77
C SER A 129 30.26 0.49 -18.39
N THR A 130 29.36 1.46 -18.29
CA THR A 130 29.11 2.16 -17.03
C THR A 130 27.62 2.23 -16.73
N LEU A 131 27.24 1.81 -15.53
CA LEU A 131 25.93 2.05 -14.95
C LEU A 131 26.07 3.14 -13.89
N LEU A 132 25.43 4.29 -14.11
CA LEU A 132 25.50 5.45 -13.22
C LEU A 132 24.18 5.65 -12.50
N PHE A 133 24.21 5.63 -11.16
CA PHE A 133 23.07 5.94 -10.31
C PHE A 133 23.09 7.42 -9.89
N THR A 134 21.96 8.12 -10.02
CA THR A 134 21.84 9.54 -9.66
C THR A 134 20.91 9.70 -8.45
N ASN A 135 21.36 9.25 -7.28
CA ASN A 135 20.64 9.47 -6.04
C ASN A 135 21.00 10.85 -5.44
N THR A 136 20.18 11.34 -4.52
CA THR A 136 20.16 12.74 -4.06
C THR A 136 20.45 12.88 -2.56
N ARG A 137 20.89 11.81 -1.88
CA ARG A 137 21.10 11.80 -0.42
C ARG A 137 22.51 11.34 -0.08
N SER A 138 23.48 12.20 -0.39
CA SER A 138 24.91 11.91 -0.28
C SER A 138 25.37 11.34 1.06
N MET A 139 24.85 11.79 2.21
CA MET A 139 25.31 11.30 3.52
C MET A 139 24.79 9.90 3.85
N THR A 140 23.53 9.66 3.51
CA THR A 140 22.89 8.36 3.62
C THR A 140 23.60 7.32 2.74
N GLU A 141 23.96 7.71 1.52
CA GLU A 141 24.70 6.87 0.58
C GLU A 141 26.10 6.48 1.08
N ILE A 142 26.78 7.36 1.83
CA ILE A 142 28.09 7.03 2.41
C ILE A 142 27.94 5.95 3.48
N LEU A 143 26.92 6.03 4.33
CA LEU A 143 26.62 5.01 5.35
C LEU A 143 26.22 3.68 4.70
N ASP A 144 25.37 3.72 3.69
CA ASP A 144 24.97 2.53 2.93
C ASP A 144 26.17 1.90 2.22
N SER A 145 27.08 2.70 1.66
CA SER A 145 28.32 2.23 1.02
C SER A 145 29.24 1.52 2.01
N ALA A 146 29.45 2.11 3.20
CA ALA A 146 30.25 1.49 4.27
C ALA A 146 29.66 0.12 4.68
N ALA A 147 28.35 0.06 4.88
CA ALA A 147 27.64 -1.17 5.23
C ALA A 147 27.70 -2.21 4.10
N LEU A 148 27.52 -1.79 2.85
CA LEU A 148 27.57 -2.65 1.67
C LEU A 148 28.96 -3.27 1.48
N GLN A 149 30.04 -2.49 1.66
CA GLN A 149 31.39 -3.02 1.59
C GLN A 149 31.64 -4.11 2.63
N GLN A 150 31.13 -3.93 3.85
CA GLN A 150 31.22 -4.94 4.90
C GLN A 150 30.41 -6.19 4.54
N ALA A 151 29.19 -6.01 4.03
CA ALA A 151 28.32 -7.10 3.59
C ALA A 151 28.96 -7.94 2.47
N LEU A 152 29.59 -7.29 1.49
CA LEU A 152 30.30 -7.94 0.38
C LEU A 152 31.50 -8.78 0.86
N ARG A 153 32.27 -8.29 1.85
CA ARG A 153 33.40 -9.04 2.42
C ARG A 153 32.97 -10.31 3.18
N GLN A 154 31.77 -10.30 3.73
CA GLN A 154 31.23 -11.40 4.54
C GLN A 154 30.39 -12.39 3.72
N GLU A 155 30.32 -12.25 2.39
CA GLU A 155 29.48 -13.03 1.46
C GLU A 155 28.04 -13.21 1.94
N HIS A 156 27.49 -12.20 2.64
CA HIS A 156 26.17 -12.30 3.24
C HIS A 156 25.07 -12.05 2.20
N LEU A 157 24.53 -13.14 1.65
CA LEU A 157 23.47 -13.09 0.63
C LEU A 157 22.09 -12.80 1.24
N GLU A 158 21.28 -12.02 0.53
CA GLU A 158 19.90 -11.74 0.92
C GLU A 158 18.99 -12.95 0.71
N SER A 159 18.09 -13.19 1.67
CA SER A 159 17.01 -14.17 1.55
C SER A 159 15.74 -13.46 1.09
N ARG A 160 14.90 -14.16 0.32
CA ARG A 160 13.56 -13.67 -0.03
C ARG A 160 12.54 -14.70 0.38
N GLU A 161 11.68 -14.40 1.34
CA GLU A 161 10.69 -15.36 1.82
C GLU A 161 9.51 -15.48 0.85
N ALA A 162 8.98 -16.69 0.69
CA ALA A 162 7.77 -16.88 -0.09
C ALA A 162 6.56 -16.27 0.63
N LEU A 163 5.60 -15.74 -0.15
CA LEU A 163 4.33 -15.28 0.41
C LEU A 163 3.55 -16.49 0.98
N ASN A 164 2.68 -16.22 1.95
CA ASN A 164 1.81 -17.23 2.55
C ASN A 164 0.36 -16.98 2.13
N LYS A 165 -0.21 -17.91 1.34
CA LYS A 165 -1.64 -17.96 0.95
C LYS A 165 -2.29 -16.63 0.50
N PRO A 166 -1.77 -15.90 -0.50
CA PRO A 166 -2.46 -14.72 -1.01
C PRO A 166 -3.77 -15.14 -1.73
N LEU A 167 -4.92 -14.98 -1.05
CA LEU A 167 -6.22 -15.46 -1.55
C LEU A 167 -6.69 -14.73 -2.80
N ASP A 168 -6.28 -13.48 -3.01
CA ASP A 168 -6.58 -12.71 -4.22
C ASP A 168 -5.94 -13.31 -5.48
N VAL A 169 -4.72 -13.84 -5.34
CA VAL A 169 -4.04 -14.60 -6.41
C VAL A 169 -4.72 -15.95 -6.63
N LEU A 170 -5.17 -16.61 -5.55
CA LEU A 170 -5.89 -17.88 -5.63
C LEU A 170 -7.20 -17.76 -6.42
N VAL A 171 -8.05 -16.78 -6.07
CA VAL A 171 -9.32 -16.57 -6.78
C VAL A 171 -9.09 -16.17 -8.24
N GLN A 172 -8.04 -15.40 -8.53
CA GLN A 172 -7.63 -15.08 -9.89
C GLN A 172 -7.21 -16.33 -10.67
N PHE A 173 -6.46 -17.22 -10.02
CA PHE A 173 -6.00 -18.48 -10.63
C PHE A 173 -7.17 -19.43 -10.93
N ILE A 174 -8.09 -19.64 -9.98
CA ILE A 174 -9.30 -20.45 -10.21
C ILE A 174 -10.12 -19.89 -11.38
N THR A 175 -10.33 -18.57 -11.42
CA THR A 175 -11.03 -17.91 -12.53
C THR A 175 -10.32 -18.12 -13.87
N THR A 176 -8.97 -18.17 -13.85
CA THR A 176 -8.17 -18.43 -15.05
C THR A 176 -8.39 -19.84 -15.59
N LEU A 177 -8.40 -20.84 -14.72
CA LEU A 177 -8.69 -22.21 -15.10
C LEU A 177 -10.12 -22.38 -15.61
N ALA A 178 -11.10 -21.78 -14.90
CA ALA A 178 -12.50 -21.77 -15.28
C ALA A 178 -12.78 -21.06 -16.61
N THR A 179 -11.90 -20.13 -17.04
CA THR A 179 -11.98 -19.45 -18.35
C THR A 179 -11.57 -20.37 -19.52
N GLY A 180 -10.84 -21.46 -19.21
CA GLY A 180 -10.34 -22.44 -20.16
C GLY A 180 -11.35 -23.57 -20.43
N VAL A 181 -10.92 -24.80 -20.18
CA VAL A 181 -11.74 -26.02 -20.34
C VAL A 181 -12.59 -26.33 -19.09
N GLY A 182 -12.56 -25.45 -18.08
CA GLY A 182 -13.10 -25.71 -16.76
C GLY A 182 -12.09 -26.40 -15.85
N CYS A 183 -12.39 -26.45 -14.55
CA CYS A 183 -11.56 -27.17 -13.57
C CYS A 183 -12.39 -27.87 -12.50
N SER A 184 -11.97 -29.09 -12.10
CA SER A 184 -12.55 -29.80 -10.97
C SER A 184 -12.12 -29.14 -9.65
N PRO A 185 -13.05 -28.80 -8.74
CA PRO A 185 -12.71 -28.21 -7.45
C PRO A 185 -11.70 -29.04 -6.63
N GLU A 186 -11.93 -30.36 -6.53
CA GLU A 186 -11.11 -31.24 -5.70
C GLU A 186 -9.68 -31.38 -6.26
N GLN A 187 -9.56 -31.68 -7.56
CA GLN A 187 -8.25 -31.80 -8.20
C GLN A 187 -7.48 -30.48 -8.16
N THR A 188 -8.18 -29.34 -8.30
CA THR A 188 -7.55 -28.03 -8.23
C THR A 188 -7.12 -27.69 -6.81
N PHE A 189 -7.90 -28.06 -5.79
CA PHE A 189 -7.51 -27.89 -4.40
C PHE A 189 -6.23 -28.66 -4.07
N ASP A 190 -6.16 -29.93 -4.45
CA ASP A 190 -4.98 -30.77 -4.22
C ASP A 190 -3.75 -30.23 -4.96
N ALA A 191 -3.92 -29.81 -6.22
CA ALA A 191 -2.84 -29.17 -6.98
C ALA A 191 -2.40 -27.85 -6.34
N VAL A 192 -3.31 -26.99 -5.90
CA VAL A 192 -2.94 -25.74 -5.24
C VAL A 192 -2.19 -26.03 -3.93
N ARG A 193 -2.69 -26.95 -3.10
CA ARG A 193 -2.07 -27.28 -1.80
C ARG A 193 -0.70 -27.96 -1.95
N SER A 194 -0.40 -28.58 -3.09
CA SER A 194 0.94 -29.14 -3.33
C SER A 194 2.02 -28.07 -3.60
N THR A 195 1.61 -26.82 -3.85
CA THR A 195 2.56 -25.69 -3.96
C THR A 195 3.11 -25.28 -2.60
N HIS A 196 4.30 -24.68 -2.57
CA HIS A 196 4.89 -24.15 -1.35
C HIS A 196 4.03 -23.03 -0.76
N THR A 197 3.58 -22.06 -1.56
CA THR A 197 2.82 -20.89 -1.08
C THR A 197 1.48 -21.27 -0.43
N TYR A 198 0.80 -22.32 -0.91
CA TYR A 198 -0.51 -22.75 -0.42
C TYR A 198 -0.49 -24.07 0.35
N ARG A 199 0.68 -24.54 0.79
CA ARG A 199 0.83 -25.80 1.56
C ARG A 199 -0.05 -25.90 2.81
N SER A 200 -0.37 -24.75 3.41
CA SER A 200 -1.18 -24.61 4.62
C SER A 200 -2.63 -24.16 4.33
N LEU A 201 -3.07 -24.23 3.06
CA LEU A 201 -4.43 -23.84 2.66
C LEU A 201 -5.43 -24.83 3.25
N THR A 202 -6.36 -24.32 4.05
CA THR A 202 -7.40 -25.15 4.67
C THR A 202 -8.55 -25.37 3.70
N ARG A 203 -9.40 -26.35 4.03
CA ARG A 203 -10.60 -26.60 3.24
C ARG A 203 -11.59 -25.44 3.31
N ASP A 204 -11.77 -24.85 4.49
CA ASP A 204 -12.66 -23.71 4.68
C ASP A 204 -12.22 -22.48 3.88
N GLU A 205 -10.91 -22.20 3.82
CA GLU A 205 -10.35 -21.11 3.00
C GLU A 205 -10.59 -21.35 1.50
N TRP A 206 -10.47 -22.61 1.07
CA TRP A 206 -10.76 -23.00 -0.31
C TRP A 206 -12.25 -22.88 -0.65
N ASP A 207 -13.12 -23.42 0.20
CA ASP A 207 -14.56 -23.38 -0.01
C ASP A 207 -15.09 -21.94 0.02
N TRP A 208 -14.51 -21.08 0.88
CA TRP A 208 -14.74 -19.64 0.85
C TRP A 208 -14.34 -19.02 -0.49
N ALA A 209 -13.17 -19.36 -1.03
CA ALA A 209 -12.70 -18.83 -2.31
C ALA A 209 -13.61 -19.25 -3.48
N VAL A 210 -14.07 -20.50 -3.49
CA VAL A 210 -15.02 -21.00 -4.49
C VAL A 210 -16.38 -20.32 -4.32
N TRP A 211 -16.91 -20.26 -3.10
CA TRP A 211 -18.16 -19.57 -2.80
C TRP A 211 -18.12 -18.12 -3.26
N PHE A 212 -17.06 -17.39 -2.91
CA PHE A 212 -16.83 -16.01 -3.33
C PHE A 212 -16.83 -15.84 -4.86
N LEU A 213 -16.27 -16.79 -5.61
CA LEU A 213 -16.29 -16.76 -7.08
C LEU A 213 -17.66 -17.09 -7.67
N THR A 214 -18.46 -17.92 -6.99
CA THR A 214 -19.79 -18.33 -7.45
C THR A 214 -20.90 -17.37 -7.06
N THR A 215 -20.73 -16.62 -5.96
CA THR A 215 -21.77 -15.75 -5.42
C THR A 215 -21.32 -14.29 -5.28
N GLY A 216 -20.04 -13.95 -5.44
CA GLY A 216 -19.54 -12.63 -5.03
C GLY A 216 -19.37 -12.47 -3.51
N GLY A 217 -19.67 -13.52 -2.73
CA GLY A 217 -19.62 -13.51 -1.28
C GLY A 217 -20.78 -12.74 -0.62
N GLN A 218 -20.69 -12.52 0.68
CA GLN A 218 -21.77 -11.95 1.50
C GLN A 218 -22.22 -10.57 1.03
N VAL A 219 -21.27 -9.75 0.55
CA VAL A 219 -21.51 -8.33 0.24
C VAL A 219 -21.94 -8.13 -1.22
N LEU A 220 -21.48 -8.97 -2.15
CA LEU A 220 -21.68 -8.75 -3.59
C LEU A 220 -22.67 -9.73 -4.24
N GLN A 221 -23.36 -10.57 -3.44
CA GLN A 221 -24.33 -11.55 -3.93
C GLN A 221 -25.50 -11.02 -4.73
N HIS A 222 -25.85 -9.74 -4.55
CA HIS A 222 -26.93 -9.10 -5.30
C HIS A 222 -26.51 -8.56 -6.67
N TYR A 223 -25.22 -8.69 -7.00
CA TYR A 223 -24.65 -8.19 -8.25
C TYR A 223 -24.13 -9.37 -9.06
N ASP A 224 -24.92 -9.80 -10.04
CA ASP A 224 -24.62 -10.93 -10.93
C ASP A 224 -23.22 -10.86 -11.57
N GLU A 225 -22.67 -9.64 -11.74
CA GLU A 225 -21.34 -9.47 -12.33
C GLU A 225 -20.16 -9.96 -11.47
N TYR A 226 -20.35 -10.17 -10.17
CA TYR A 226 -19.30 -10.70 -9.27
C TYR A 226 -19.39 -12.21 -9.07
N ALA A 227 -20.53 -12.83 -9.43
CA ALA A 227 -20.65 -14.26 -9.65
C ALA A 227 -19.96 -14.63 -10.97
N ARG A 228 -18.63 -14.82 -10.92
CA ARG A 228 -17.79 -14.97 -12.11
C ARG A 228 -17.67 -16.40 -12.60
N VAL A 229 -17.94 -17.35 -11.72
CA VAL A 229 -17.79 -18.79 -11.97
C VAL A 229 -19.10 -19.48 -11.61
N GLN A 230 -19.48 -20.50 -12.36
CA GLN A 230 -20.61 -21.38 -12.08
C GLN A 230 -20.15 -22.83 -12.03
N ARG A 231 -20.88 -23.65 -11.28
CA ARG A 231 -20.72 -25.12 -11.31
C ARG A 231 -21.56 -25.67 -12.45
N ALA A 232 -20.93 -26.46 -13.33
CA ALA A 232 -21.62 -27.23 -14.35
C ALA A 232 -22.23 -28.51 -13.75
N ASP A 233 -23.08 -29.19 -14.52
CA ASP A 233 -23.78 -30.41 -14.10
C ASP A 233 -22.82 -31.56 -13.73
N ASP A 234 -21.63 -31.58 -14.33
CA ASP A 234 -20.57 -32.54 -14.03
C ASP A 234 -19.72 -32.16 -12.79
N GLY A 235 -20.08 -31.08 -12.10
CA GLY A 235 -19.40 -30.57 -10.91
C GLY A 235 -18.16 -29.73 -11.18
N THR A 236 -17.79 -29.49 -12.45
CA THR A 236 -16.65 -28.64 -12.81
C THR A 236 -17.00 -27.15 -12.76
N LEU A 237 -15.97 -26.31 -12.57
CA LEU A 237 -16.10 -24.86 -12.50
C LEU A 237 -15.83 -24.23 -13.86
N HIS A 238 -16.75 -23.40 -14.33
CA HIS A 238 -16.66 -22.64 -15.59
C HIS A 238 -16.99 -21.18 -15.40
N VAL A 239 -16.40 -20.29 -16.19
CA VAL A 239 -16.82 -18.88 -16.21
C VAL A 239 -18.21 -18.75 -16.81
N VAL A 240 -19.06 -17.92 -16.19
CA VAL A 240 -20.49 -17.76 -16.53
C VAL A 240 -20.71 -17.38 -17.99
N ASP A 241 -19.93 -16.44 -18.51
CA ASP A 241 -20.15 -15.92 -19.86
C ASP A 241 -18.87 -15.42 -20.56
N ARG A 242 -18.94 -15.25 -21.89
CA ARG A 242 -17.81 -14.81 -22.72
C ARG A 242 -17.29 -13.40 -22.36
N ARG A 243 -18.16 -12.48 -21.92
CA ARG A 243 -17.79 -11.13 -21.51
C ARG A 243 -17.01 -11.17 -20.20
N THR A 244 -17.40 -12.01 -19.24
CA THR A 244 -16.67 -12.21 -17.98
C THR A 244 -15.31 -12.86 -18.24
N ALA A 245 -15.24 -13.87 -19.10
CA ALA A 245 -13.98 -14.46 -19.56
C ALA A 245 -13.06 -13.43 -20.24
N MET A 246 -13.61 -12.57 -21.09
CA MET A 246 -12.86 -11.50 -21.74
C MET A 246 -12.34 -10.45 -20.74
N ARG A 247 -13.19 -10.04 -19.78
CA ARG A 247 -12.81 -9.11 -18.71
C ARG A 247 -11.63 -9.66 -17.91
N HIS A 248 -11.72 -10.92 -17.48
CA HIS A 248 -10.65 -11.62 -16.75
C HIS A 248 -9.34 -11.67 -17.56
N ARG A 249 -9.38 -12.05 -18.84
CA ARG A 249 -8.18 -12.09 -19.70
C ARG A 249 -7.49 -10.74 -19.85
N LEU A 250 -8.24 -9.64 -19.83
CA LEU A 250 -7.68 -8.30 -19.90
C LEU A 250 -7.13 -7.83 -18.54
N SER A 251 -7.71 -8.28 -17.42
CA SER A 251 -7.29 -7.87 -16.07
C SER A 251 -6.22 -8.77 -15.42
N ILE A 252 -6.14 -10.06 -15.76
CA ILE A 252 -5.29 -11.07 -15.08
C ILE A 252 -3.83 -10.64 -14.90
N GLY A 253 -3.37 -10.58 -13.66
CA GLY A 253 -2.01 -10.20 -13.31
C GLY A 253 -1.96 -9.55 -11.94
N THR A 254 -0.73 -9.32 -11.49
CA THR A 254 -0.46 -8.87 -10.12
C THR A 254 0.28 -7.54 -10.05
N ILE A 255 0.77 -7.01 -11.18
CA ILE A 255 1.49 -5.72 -11.22
C ILE A 255 0.50 -4.58 -11.08
N THR A 256 0.41 -4.02 -9.87
CA THR A 256 -0.33 -2.79 -9.56
C THR A 256 0.60 -1.60 -9.78
N SER A 257 0.36 -0.85 -10.86
CA SER A 257 0.97 0.48 -11.00
C SER A 257 0.03 1.52 -10.41
N ASP A 258 0.59 2.55 -9.78
CA ASP A 258 -0.20 3.72 -9.44
C ASP A 258 -0.85 4.32 -10.71
N THR A 259 -2.10 4.76 -10.61
CA THR A 259 -2.82 5.26 -11.78
C THR A 259 -2.16 6.53 -12.28
N SER A 260 -1.75 6.57 -13.55
CA SER A 260 -1.21 7.80 -14.13
C SER A 260 -2.34 8.76 -14.51
N LEU A 261 -2.35 9.95 -13.90
CA LEU A 261 -3.29 11.03 -14.16
C LEU A 261 -2.71 12.05 -15.12
N SER A 262 -3.52 12.56 -16.06
CA SER A 262 -3.13 13.63 -16.98
C SER A 262 -3.16 14.99 -16.29
N VAL A 263 -2.06 15.74 -16.27
CA VAL A 263 -2.06 17.13 -15.79
C VAL A 263 -2.40 18.08 -16.93
N LYS A 264 -3.43 18.91 -16.76
CA LYS A 264 -3.90 19.89 -17.75
C LYS A 264 -4.20 21.24 -17.09
N PHE A 265 -3.94 22.33 -17.80
CA PHE A 265 -4.40 23.65 -17.35
C PHE A 265 -5.93 23.75 -17.41
N LEU A 266 -6.54 24.54 -16.52
CA LEU A 266 -7.98 24.86 -16.57
C LEU A 266 -8.41 25.42 -17.93
N LYS A 267 -7.58 26.28 -18.51
CA LYS A 267 -7.74 26.85 -19.85
C LYS A 267 -6.43 26.62 -20.60
N GLY A 268 -6.24 25.44 -21.19
CA GLY A 268 -5.02 25.15 -21.96
C GLY A 268 -4.78 23.65 -22.20
N GLY A 269 -3.59 23.37 -22.76
CA GLY A 269 -3.18 22.03 -23.17
C GLY A 269 -2.70 21.12 -22.03
N ARG A 270 -2.47 19.86 -22.38
CA ARG A 270 -1.84 18.86 -21.50
C ARG A 270 -0.38 19.23 -21.24
N ILE A 271 0.02 19.16 -19.97
CA ILE A 271 1.39 19.45 -19.51
C ILE A 271 2.20 18.15 -19.41
N GLY A 272 1.57 17.09 -18.88
CA GLY A 272 2.23 15.81 -18.65
C GLY A 272 1.33 14.85 -17.89
N SER A 273 1.93 13.90 -17.18
CA SER A 273 1.22 13.00 -16.26
C SER A 273 1.93 12.86 -14.92
N VAL A 274 1.16 12.54 -13.89
CA VAL A 274 1.60 12.34 -12.50
C VAL A 274 0.92 11.10 -11.92
N GLU A 275 1.48 10.51 -10.88
CA GLU A 275 0.86 9.40 -10.15
C GLU A 275 -0.35 9.89 -9.32
N GLU A 276 -1.40 9.08 -9.23
CA GLU A 276 -2.61 9.37 -8.46
C GLU A 276 -2.30 9.56 -6.98
N SER A 277 -1.42 8.75 -6.38
CA SER A 277 -1.06 8.89 -4.96
C SER A 277 -0.42 10.23 -4.61
N PHE A 278 0.25 10.88 -5.57
CA PHE A 278 0.78 12.23 -5.38
C PHE A 278 -0.35 13.26 -5.29
N ILE A 279 -1.32 13.17 -6.20
CA ILE A 279 -2.45 14.12 -6.29
C ILE A 279 -3.46 13.90 -5.17
N ALA A 280 -3.68 12.66 -4.74
CA ALA A 280 -4.59 12.31 -3.65
C ALA A 280 -4.23 13.02 -2.34
N ARG A 281 -2.96 13.42 -2.16
CA ARG A 281 -2.47 14.15 -0.98
C ARG A 281 -2.64 15.66 -1.08
N LEU A 282 -2.95 16.20 -2.26
CA LEU A 282 -3.07 17.63 -2.52
C LEU A 282 -4.51 18.11 -2.36
N ARG A 283 -4.67 19.37 -1.95
CA ARG A 283 -5.94 20.09 -1.84
C ARG A 283 -6.09 21.13 -2.94
N PRO A 284 -7.31 21.42 -3.38
CA PRO A 284 -7.57 22.63 -4.16
C PRO A 284 -6.90 23.84 -3.49
N GLY A 285 -5.97 24.50 -4.19
CA GLY A 285 -5.14 25.59 -3.67
C GLY A 285 -3.68 25.21 -3.37
N ASP A 286 -3.35 23.94 -3.22
CA ASP A 286 -1.98 23.50 -2.93
C ASP A 286 -1.08 23.68 -4.16
N VAL A 287 0.14 24.18 -3.93
CA VAL A 287 1.12 24.40 -4.99
C VAL A 287 2.14 23.26 -5.05
N PHE A 288 2.41 22.77 -6.26
CA PHE A 288 3.40 21.75 -6.52
C PHE A 288 4.30 22.08 -7.72
N LEU A 289 5.55 21.63 -7.67
CA LEU A 289 6.51 21.75 -8.76
C LEU A 289 6.32 20.59 -9.75
N PHE A 290 6.04 20.91 -11.01
CA PHE A 290 5.89 19.93 -12.08
C PHE A 290 6.33 20.51 -13.42
N ALA A 291 7.12 19.76 -14.19
CA ALA A 291 7.70 20.21 -15.46
C ALA A 291 8.40 21.59 -15.37
N GLY A 292 9.12 21.82 -14.26
CA GLY A 292 9.85 23.07 -14.00
C GLY A 292 8.97 24.28 -13.66
N ARG A 293 7.68 24.07 -13.35
CA ARG A 293 6.71 25.14 -13.05
C ARG A 293 6.00 24.87 -11.72
N TYR A 294 5.74 25.93 -10.97
CA TYR A 294 4.85 25.86 -9.81
C TYR A 294 3.39 25.95 -10.27
N LEU A 295 2.65 24.88 -10.00
CA LEU A 295 1.27 24.69 -10.41
C LEU A 295 0.40 24.59 -9.17
N GLU A 296 -0.70 25.33 -9.14
CA GLU A 296 -1.71 25.19 -8.11
C GLU A 296 -2.72 24.12 -8.53
N PHE A 297 -2.91 23.12 -7.68
CA PHE A 297 -3.94 22.10 -7.87
C PHE A 297 -5.32 22.74 -7.69
N VAL A 298 -6.21 22.57 -8.67
CA VAL A 298 -7.56 23.14 -8.60
C VAL A 298 -8.58 22.06 -8.28
N ARG A 299 -8.58 20.98 -9.07
CA ARG A 299 -9.46 19.83 -8.85
C ARG A 299 -9.02 18.63 -9.66
N LEU A 300 -9.41 17.45 -9.22
CA LEU A 300 -9.39 16.24 -10.01
C LEU A 300 -10.75 16.10 -10.74
N LYS A 301 -10.72 15.81 -12.04
CA LYS A 301 -11.90 15.43 -12.81
C LYS A 301 -11.53 14.21 -13.66
N ASP A 302 -12.19 13.08 -13.39
CA ASP A 302 -11.86 11.79 -13.99
C ASP A 302 -10.35 11.47 -13.79
N LEU A 303 -9.64 11.08 -14.85
CA LEU A 303 -8.19 10.87 -14.83
C LEU A 303 -7.38 12.15 -15.16
N THR A 304 -7.98 13.33 -14.97
CA THR A 304 -7.37 14.62 -15.30
C THR A 304 -7.24 15.52 -14.08
N VAL A 305 -6.01 15.89 -13.77
CA VAL A 305 -5.65 16.90 -12.77
C VAL A 305 -5.74 18.27 -13.45
N LEU A 306 -6.68 19.11 -12.98
CA LEU A 306 -6.81 20.47 -13.46
C LEU A 306 -6.01 21.41 -12.58
N VAL A 307 -5.16 22.22 -13.20
CA VAL A 307 -4.22 23.12 -12.53
C VAL A 307 -4.27 24.54 -13.10
N ARG A 308 -3.74 25.49 -12.33
CA ARG A 308 -3.39 26.84 -12.81
C ARG A 308 -1.93 27.16 -12.49
N LYS A 309 -1.34 28.11 -13.21
CA LYS A 309 0.01 28.57 -12.90
C LYS A 309 -0.02 29.31 -11.55
N SER A 310 0.93 29.00 -10.68
CA SER A 310 1.11 29.70 -9.41
C SER A 310 2.29 30.67 -9.49
N GLY A 311 2.20 31.77 -8.74
CA GLY A 311 3.31 32.71 -8.52
C GLY A 311 4.22 32.31 -7.36
N ALA A 312 3.93 31.21 -6.65
CA ALA A 312 4.76 30.74 -5.56
C ALA A 312 6.12 30.23 -6.05
N THR A 313 7.13 30.33 -5.19
CA THR A 313 8.52 29.88 -5.44
C THR A 313 8.86 28.57 -4.72
N THR A 314 7.90 27.99 -4.00
CA THR A 314 8.03 26.71 -3.29
C THR A 314 6.75 25.89 -3.46
N GLY A 315 6.86 24.57 -3.37
CA GLY A 315 5.72 23.67 -3.54
C GLY A 315 6.11 22.21 -3.42
N ALA A 316 5.12 21.34 -3.24
CA ALA A 316 5.32 19.89 -3.18
C ALA A 316 5.97 19.39 -4.49
N VAL A 317 6.90 18.45 -4.42
CA VAL A 317 7.56 17.90 -5.63
C VAL A 317 6.95 16.54 -5.95
N SER A 318 6.51 16.34 -7.19
CA SER A 318 6.04 15.03 -7.66
C SER A 318 7.20 14.04 -7.61
N ARG A 319 7.16 13.12 -6.66
CA ARG A 319 8.08 11.98 -6.58
C ARG A 319 7.37 10.77 -7.13
N TRP A 320 7.92 10.19 -8.19
CA TRP A 320 7.48 8.90 -8.70
C TRP A 320 7.87 7.84 -7.66
N MET A 321 6.88 7.13 -7.16
CA MET A 321 7.05 6.07 -6.16
C MET A 321 7.48 4.74 -6.79
N GLY A 322 7.87 4.74 -8.08
CA GLY A 322 8.37 3.59 -8.83
C GLY A 322 9.20 2.65 -7.96
N GLY A 323 8.95 1.35 -8.08
CA GLY A 323 9.37 0.28 -7.16
C GLY A 323 10.70 0.56 -6.47
N ARG A 324 10.63 1.18 -5.29
CA ARG A 324 11.80 1.44 -4.47
C ARG A 324 12.25 0.11 -3.89
N MET A 325 13.50 -0.26 -4.13
CA MET A 325 14.16 -1.26 -3.31
C MET A 325 14.27 -0.66 -1.90
N GLN A 326 13.60 -1.29 -0.95
CA GLN A 326 13.66 -0.89 0.45
C GLN A 326 14.95 -1.43 1.06
N LEU A 327 15.43 -0.78 2.12
CA LEU A 327 16.54 -1.30 2.92
C LEU A 327 16.18 -2.71 3.42
N SER A 328 17.01 -3.70 3.12
CA SER A 328 16.84 -5.06 3.63
C SER A 328 17.23 -5.16 5.10
N SER A 329 16.63 -6.08 5.84
CA SER A 329 16.95 -6.32 7.25
C SER A 329 18.44 -6.66 7.48
N ARG A 330 19.08 -7.30 6.49
CA ARG A 330 20.52 -7.61 6.54
C ARG A 330 21.38 -6.36 6.38
N LEU A 331 21.08 -5.51 5.40
CA LEU A 331 21.80 -4.26 5.21
C LEU A 331 21.59 -3.31 6.40
N ALA A 332 20.37 -3.25 6.94
CA ALA A 332 20.04 -2.61 8.20
C ALA A 332 20.94 -3.08 9.37
N GLY A 333 21.10 -4.40 9.52
CA GLY A 333 22.02 -4.99 10.52
C GLY A 333 23.47 -4.55 10.34
N HIS A 334 23.98 -4.49 9.10
CA HIS A 334 25.32 -3.97 8.83
C HIS A 334 25.44 -2.48 9.14
N ILE A 335 24.41 -1.67 8.85
CA ILE A 335 24.39 -0.25 9.22
C ILE A 335 24.48 -0.09 10.73
N ARG A 336 23.68 -0.84 11.51
CA ARG A 336 23.74 -0.83 12.98
C ARG A 336 25.11 -1.24 13.51
N ALA A 337 25.73 -2.27 12.93
CA ALA A 337 27.07 -2.71 13.32
C ALA A 337 28.15 -1.64 13.04
N VAL A 338 28.04 -0.91 11.92
CA VAL A 338 28.91 0.23 11.62
C VAL A 338 28.71 1.34 12.65
N LEU A 339 27.46 1.71 12.96
CA LEU A 339 27.15 2.75 13.95
C LEU A 339 27.66 2.38 15.35
N GLU A 340 27.41 1.16 15.82
CA GLU A 340 27.87 0.66 17.12
C GLU A 340 29.39 0.70 17.23
N ARG A 341 30.10 0.17 16.22
CA ARG A 341 31.56 0.18 16.21
C ARG A 341 32.13 1.60 16.29
N LEU A 342 31.54 2.54 15.55
CA LEU A 342 31.98 3.93 15.54
C LEU A 342 31.62 4.64 16.85
N ALA A 343 30.46 4.34 17.45
CA ALA A 343 30.04 4.87 18.75
C ALA A 343 30.98 4.43 19.88
N LEU A 344 31.52 3.19 19.81
CA LEU A 344 32.51 2.67 20.75
C LEU A 344 33.94 3.23 20.54
N GLY A 345 34.13 4.16 19.59
CA GLY A 345 35.44 4.76 19.30
C GLY A 345 36.43 3.79 18.62
N ASN A 346 35.95 2.66 18.09
CA ASN A 346 36.80 1.69 17.41
C ASN A 346 36.97 2.06 15.92
N HIS A 347 37.97 2.91 15.67
CA HIS A 347 38.33 3.39 14.33
C HIS A 347 39.36 2.51 13.62
N THR A 348 39.78 1.40 14.23
CA THR A 348 40.81 0.51 13.69
C THR A 348 40.31 -0.13 12.39
N GLY A 349 40.98 0.16 11.27
CA GLY A 349 40.58 -0.35 9.95
C GLY A 349 39.38 0.37 9.33
N ALA A 350 39.06 1.59 9.79
CA ALA A 350 37.95 2.37 9.25
C ALA A 350 38.07 2.62 7.73
N SER A 351 36.97 2.43 7.01
CA SER A 351 36.89 2.74 5.58
C SER A 351 36.94 4.26 5.33
N PRO A 352 37.30 4.72 4.11
CA PRO A 352 37.22 6.13 3.75
C PRO A 352 35.83 6.73 3.99
N GLU A 353 34.76 5.95 3.78
CA GLU A 353 33.38 6.33 4.09
C GLU A 353 33.14 6.56 5.57
N GLU A 354 33.62 5.68 6.42
CA GLU A 354 33.48 5.83 7.86
C GLU A 354 34.21 7.08 8.35
N ALA A 355 35.44 7.31 7.85
CA ALA A 355 36.18 8.53 8.12
C ALA A 355 35.41 9.79 7.65
N ALA A 356 34.75 9.72 6.50
CA ALA A 356 33.89 10.78 5.98
C ALA A 356 32.64 11.03 6.84
N LEU A 357 32.13 10.02 7.54
CA LEU A 357 30.97 10.13 8.45
C LEU A 357 31.34 10.69 9.82
N MET A 358 32.59 10.52 10.28
CA MET A 358 33.03 10.90 11.62
C MET A 358 32.62 12.33 12.06
N PRO A 359 32.77 13.39 11.24
CA PRO A 359 32.36 14.73 11.65
C PRO A 359 30.87 14.85 11.96
N LEU A 360 30.02 14.10 11.26
CA LEU A 360 28.58 14.06 11.53
C LEU A 360 28.28 13.26 12.78
N LEU A 361 28.91 12.08 12.92
CA LEU A 361 28.70 11.22 14.08
C LEU A 361 29.11 11.92 15.38
N HIS A 362 30.23 12.65 15.37
CA HIS A 362 30.63 13.50 16.50
C HIS A 362 29.56 14.55 16.82
N LYS A 363 29.05 15.27 15.83
CA LYS A 363 27.97 16.26 16.05
C LYS A 363 26.68 15.63 16.58
N GLN A 364 26.36 14.41 16.15
CA GLN A 364 25.22 13.67 16.66
C GLN A 364 25.43 13.30 18.14
N ALA A 365 26.61 12.77 18.48
CA ALA A 365 26.98 12.46 19.86
C ALA A 365 27.05 13.70 20.76
N GLU A 366 27.43 14.86 20.24
CA GLU A 366 27.43 16.15 20.97
C GLU A 366 26.00 16.66 21.28
N ARG A 367 25.02 16.36 20.41
CA ARG A 367 23.66 16.93 20.49
C ARG A 367 22.65 16.00 21.13
N SER A 368 22.87 14.70 21.03
CA SER A 368 21.92 13.64 21.35
C SER A 368 22.70 12.37 21.68
N HIS A 369 22.52 11.30 20.92
CA HIS A 369 23.17 10.02 21.13
C HIS A 369 23.45 9.32 19.80
N LEU A 370 24.47 8.46 19.78
CA LEU A 370 24.71 7.50 18.71
C LEU A 370 24.24 6.12 19.17
N PRO A 371 23.12 5.59 18.67
CA PRO A 371 22.56 4.35 19.19
C PRO A 371 23.49 3.16 18.89
N ALA A 372 23.72 2.33 19.91
CA ALA A 372 24.29 1.01 19.71
C ALA A 372 23.30 0.08 18.98
N ALA A 373 23.77 -1.08 18.52
CA ALA A 373 22.95 -2.00 17.73
C ALA A 373 21.74 -2.56 18.50
N HIS A 374 21.76 -2.49 19.83
CA HIS A 374 20.71 -2.94 20.74
C HIS A 374 19.91 -1.80 21.37
N GLU A 375 20.12 -0.56 20.94
CA GLU A 375 19.44 0.62 21.46
C GLU A 375 18.48 1.22 20.43
N LEU A 376 17.31 1.67 20.89
CA LEU A 376 16.39 2.49 20.09
C LEU A 376 16.56 3.95 20.48
N LEU A 377 17.04 4.78 19.55
CA LEU A 377 17.08 6.22 19.76
C LEU A 377 15.70 6.85 19.49
N ILE A 378 15.20 7.60 20.47
CA ILE A 378 14.01 8.44 20.36
C ILE A 378 14.43 9.90 20.62
N GLU A 379 14.21 10.78 19.64
CA GLU A 379 14.52 12.21 19.76
C GLU A 379 13.22 13.03 19.74
N GLN A 380 13.13 13.99 20.66
CA GLN A 380 12.01 14.92 20.71
C GLN A 380 12.48 16.34 20.41
N ILE A 381 11.85 17.01 19.44
CA ILE A 381 12.10 18.42 19.16
C ILE A 381 10.79 19.20 19.03
N ARG A 382 10.80 20.46 19.44
CA ARG A 382 9.68 21.38 19.23
C ARG A 382 10.03 22.38 18.13
N THR A 383 9.12 22.52 17.16
CA THR A 383 9.23 23.54 16.12
C THR A 383 7.95 24.39 16.07
N ARG A 384 7.87 25.32 15.11
CA ARG A 384 6.64 26.05 14.80
C ARG A 384 5.51 25.13 14.32
N GLU A 385 5.83 23.94 13.84
CA GLU A 385 4.87 23.00 13.27
C GLU A 385 4.24 22.12 14.35
N GLY A 386 4.92 21.91 15.48
CA GLY A 386 4.45 21.08 16.58
C GLY A 386 5.59 20.42 17.35
N TRP A 387 5.29 19.28 17.95
CA TRP A 387 6.22 18.39 18.63
C TRP A 387 6.53 17.21 17.71
N HIS A 388 7.81 17.05 17.39
CA HIS A 388 8.29 15.97 16.55
C HIS A 388 8.93 14.91 17.44
N HIS A 389 8.54 13.66 17.21
CA HIS A 389 9.11 12.50 17.88
C HIS A 389 9.71 11.59 16.81
N PHE A 390 11.04 11.58 16.72
CA PHE A 390 11.78 10.76 15.76
C PHE A 390 12.23 9.47 16.42
N PHE A 391 11.98 8.35 15.76
CA PHE A 391 12.37 7.00 16.19
C PHE A 391 13.32 6.42 15.15
N TYR A 392 14.48 5.91 15.58
CA TYR A 392 15.54 5.40 14.68
C TYR A 392 15.88 3.91 14.93
N PRO A 393 14.98 2.96 14.58
CA PRO A 393 15.28 1.52 14.67
C PRO A 393 16.22 1.02 13.55
N ILE A 394 16.22 1.70 12.39
CA ILE A 394 17.07 1.36 11.23
C ILE A 394 16.75 -0.05 10.69
N ASP A 395 15.46 -0.39 10.55
CA ASP A 395 15.00 -1.72 10.06
C ASP A 395 14.30 -1.65 8.71
N GLY A 396 14.43 -0.52 8.02
CA GLY A 396 13.83 -0.31 6.71
C GLY A 396 12.37 0.11 6.76
N ARG A 397 11.92 0.67 5.64
CA ARG A 397 10.64 1.38 5.56
C ARG A 397 9.43 0.52 5.94
N ALA A 398 9.36 -0.74 5.51
CA ALA A 398 8.21 -1.61 5.80
C ALA A 398 8.02 -1.83 7.30
N VAL A 399 9.10 -2.04 8.04
CA VAL A 399 9.06 -2.19 9.50
C VAL A 399 8.62 -0.89 10.15
N HIS A 400 9.16 0.25 9.70
CA HIS A 400 8.82 1.56 10.23
C HIS A 400 7.35 1.94 10.01
N GLU A 401 6.75 1.49 8.90
CA GLU A 401 5.34 1.72 8.60
C GLU A 401 4.41 1.03 9.62
N GLY A 402 4.73 -0.22 9.97
CA GLY A 402 4.04 -0.96 11.04
C GLY A 402 4.29 -0.36 12.42
N LEU A 403 5.57 -0.15 12.78
CA LEU A 403 5.96 0.39 14.08
C LEU A 403 5.38 1.78 14.34
N ALA A 404 5.42 2.69 13.37
CA ALA A 404 4.89 4.04 13.56
C ALA A 404 3.39 4.02 13.86
N SER A 405 2.63 3.17 13.16
CA SER A 405 1.20 3.01 13.36
C SER A 405 0.89 2.39 14.72
N LEU A 406 1.64 1.36 15.11
CA LEU A 406 1.54 0.69 16.41
C LEU A 406 1.81 1.64 17.57
N ILE A 407 2.95 2.32 17.54
CA ILE A 407 3.38 3.22 18.62
C ILE A 407 2.43 4.41 18.72
N ALA A 408 1.99 4.99 17.61
CA ALA A 408 0.99 6.06 17.61
C ALA A 408 -0.31 5.62 18.30
N TRP A 409 -0.81 4.42 18.00
CA TRP A 409 -2.02 3.88 18.61
C TRP A 409 -1.84 3.61 20.11
N ARG A 410 -0.72 2.97 20.51
CA ARG A 410 -0.43 2.67 21.92
C ARG A 410 -0.28 3.94 22.76
N ILE A 411 0.35 4.99 22.22
CA ILE A 411 0.41 6.29 22.90
C ILE A 411 -1.00 6.89 23.03
N SER A 412 -1.83 6.81 21.98
CA SER A 412 -3.20 7.34 22.03
C SER A 412 -4.13 6.64 23.03
N GLN A 413 -3.81 5.41 23.45
CA GLN A 413 -4.55 4.73 24.53
C GLN A 413 -4.24 5.30 25.91
N ARG A 414 -3.13 6.02 26.07
CA ARG A 414 -2.64 6.53 27.36
C ARG A 414 -2.95 8.00 27.55
N MET A 415 -3.05 8.75 26.46
CA MET A 415 -3.40 10.15 26.47
C MET A 415 -4.18 10.53 25.21
N PRO A 416 -5.12 11.47 25.28
CA PRO A 416 -5.79 11.99 24.08
C PRO A 416 -4.77 12.70 23.20
N ILE A 417 -4.35 12.10 22.09
CA ILE A 417 -3.37 12.67 21.14
C ILE A 417 -3.62 12.16 19.73
N SER A 418 -3.18 12.93 18.74
CA SER A 418 -3.15 12.49 17.35
C SER A 418 -1.82 12.83 16.69
N PHE A 419 -1.45 12.03 15.69
CA PHE A 419 -0.16 12.13 15.03
C PHE A 419 -0.29 12.25 13.52
N SER A 420 0.56 13.08 12.92
CA SER A 420 0.95 12.96 11.52
C SER A 420 2.19 12.08 11.44
N ILE A 421 2.19 11.08 10.54
CA ILE A 421 3.27 10.09 10.45
C ILE A 421 4.09 10.28 9.18
N ALA A 422 5.41 10.27 9.31
CA ALA A 422 6.36 10.21 8.19
C ALA A 422 7.42 9.13 8.43
N MET A 423 8.00 8.57 7.36
CA MET A 423 8.97 7.47 7.50
C MET A 423 9.90 7.36 6.29
N ASN A 424 11.12 6.89 6.54
CA ASN A 424 12.14 6.53 5.55
C ASN A 424 12.78 5.18 5.94
N ASP A 425 13.92 4.83 5.35
CA ASP A 425 14.60 3.55 5.61
C ASP A 425 15.38 3.48 6.94
N TYR A 426 15.58 4.61 7.63
CA TYR A 426 16.34 4.71 8.90
C TYR A 426 15.45 4.94 10.11
N GLY A 427 14.27 5.54 9.93
CA GLY A 427 13.34 5.77 11.01
C GLY A 427 12.00 6.33 10.58
N PHE A 428 11.21 6.69 11.58
CA PHE A 428 9.91 7.33 11.44
C PHE A 428 9.72 8.51 12.40
N GLU A 429 8.77 9.36 12.06
CA GLU A 429 8.40 10.57 12.78
C GLU A 429 6.93 10.49 13.16
N LEU A 430 6.63 10.78 14.43
CA LEU A 430 5.30 11.10 14.91
C LEU A 430 5.25 12.59 15.25
N LEU A 431 4.49 13.37 14.47
CA LEU A 431 4.29 14.80 14.67
C LEU A 431 2.94 15.07 15.34
N SER A 432 2.95 15.71 16.49
CA SER A 432 1.77 16.12 17.26
C SER A 432 1.75 17.62 17.52
N ASP A 433 0.60 18.14 17.94
CA ASP A 433 0.44 19.52 18.40
C ASP A 433 0.77 19.73 19.88
N GLN A 434 0.86 18.63 20.63
CA GLN A 434 1.17 18.60 22.05
C GLN A 434 2.34 17.64 22.35
N PRO A 435 3.08 17.84 23.44
CA PRO A 435 4.21 16.98 23.78
C PRO A 435 3.72 15.60 24.24
N VAL A 436 4.46 14.56 23.88
CA VAL A 436 4.38 13.26 24.57
C VAL A 436 5.34 13.30 25.77
N PRO A 437 4.90 12.97 26.99
CA PRO A 437 5.77 12.88 28.16
C PRO A 437 6.86 11.82 27.98
N GLN A 438 8.04 12.07 28.54
CA GLN A 438 9.17 11.15 28.43
C GLN A 438 8.88 9.80 29.10
N GLU A 439 8.09 9.81 30.18
CA GLU A 439 7.66 8.60 30.89
C GLU A 439 6.83 7.68 29.99
N VAL A 440 6.04 8.27 29.09
CA VAL A 440 5.27 7.51 28.09
C VAL A 440 6.20 6.94 27.03
N LEU A 441 7.10 7.75 26.47
CA LEU A 441 8.03 7.33 25.41
C LEU A 441 9.01 6.25 25.86
N CYS A 442 9.43 6.27 27.12
CA CYS A 442 10.36 5.31 27.70
C CYS A 442 9.68 4.06 28.28
N ASP A 443 8.35 3.96 28.21
CA ASP A 443 7.65 2.80 28.74
C ASP A 443 7.84 1.59 27.81
N THR A 444 8.37 0.50 28.37
CA THR A 444 8.58 -0.77 27.67
C THR A 444 7.29 -1.40 27.17
N ALA A 445 6.14 -1.10 27.78
CA ALA A 445 4.84 -1.56 27.31
C ALA A 445 4.42 -0.92 25.97
N LEU A 446 5.05 0.18 25.52
CA LEU A 446 4.89 0.63 24.12
C LEU A 446 5.47 -0.37 23.11
N PHE A 447 6.47 -1.16 23.53
CA PHE A 447 7.25 -2.04 22.66
C PHE A 447 6.99 -3.54 22.93
N THR A 448 5.99 -3.87 23.75
CA THR A 448 5.61 -5.26 24.04
C THR A 448 5.12 -6.00 22.78
N GLU A 449 5.42 -7.29 22.70
CA GLU A 449 4.87 -8.19 21.67
C GLU A 449 3.44 -8.67 22.01
N GLU A 450 2.95 -8.38 23.22
CA GLU A 450 1.58 -8.69 23.62
C GLU A 450 0.56 -7.94 22.75
N ASN A 451 -0.46 -8.66 22.26
CA ASN A 451 -1.53 -8.15 21.38
C ASN A 451 -1.03 -7.44 20.10
N LEU A 452 0.21 -7.70 19.68
CA LEU A 452 0.87 -7.00 18.57
C LEU A 452 0.03 -6.95 17.29
N ASP A 453 -0.50 -8.10 16.86
CA ASP A 453 -1.32 -8.21 15.64
C ASP A 453 -2.61 -7.38 15.72
N GLU A 454 -3.25 -7.34 16.89
CA GLU A 454 -4.49 -6.61 17.10
C GLU A 454 -4.22 -5.10 17.14
N ASP A 455 -3.20 -4.69 17.86
CA ASP A 455 -2.80 -3.28 18.00
C ASP A 455 -2.34 -2.69 16.66
N ILE A 456 -1.55 -3.44 15.88
CA ILE A 456 -1.17 -3.04 14.52
C ILE A 456 -2.42 -2.84 13.65
N ARG A 457 -3.40 -3.77 13.71
CA ARG A 457 -4.66 -3.64 12.94
C ARG A 457 -5.47 -2.42 13.35
N LYS A 458 -5.49 -2.07 14.64
CA LYS A 458 -6.19 -0.88 15.16
C LYS A 458 -5.44 0.42 14.85
N GLY A 459 -4.11 0.39 14.86
CA GLY A 459 -3.26 1.57 14.69
C GLY A 459 -2.96 1.93 13.24
N ILE A 460 -2.96 0.96 12.34
CA ILE A 460 -2.99 1.26 10.91
C ILE A 460 -4.29 2.02 10.67
N ASN A 461 -4.16 3.30 10.32
CA ASN A 461 -5.27 4.14 9.87
C ASN A 461 -6.01 3.40 8.76
N ALA A 462 -7.08 2.68 9.14
CA ALA A 462 -7.77 1.67 8.33
C ALA A 462 -8.37 2.26 7.05
N SER A 463 -8.35 3.59 6.91
CA SER A 463 -9.00 4.29 5.81
C SER A 463 -8.11 4.61 4.62
N GLU A 464 -6.78 4.77 4.70
CA GLU A 464 -5.97 5.13 3.51
C GLU A 464 -5.03 4.01 3.05
N MET A 465 -4.24 3.45 3.96
CA MET A 465 -3.39 2.30 3.64
C MET A 465 -4.22 1.06 3.32
N ALA A 466 -5.25 0.77 4.13
CA ALA A 466 -6.14 -0.33 3.85
C ALA A 466 -6.92 -0.09 2.56
N LYS A 467 -7.38 1.14 2.24
CA LYS A 467 -8.00 1.43 0.93
C LYS A 467 -7.05 1.19 -0.24
N ARG A 468 -5.78 1.57 -0.12
CA ARG A 468 -4.77 1.33 -1.18
C ARG A 468 -4.52 -0.17 -1.36
N GLN A 469 -4.19 -0.88 -0.29
CA GLN A 469 -3.89 -2.31 -0.34
C GLN A 469 -5.12 -3.13 -0.71
N PHE A 470 -6.30 -2.74 -0.21
CA PHE A 470 -7.59 -3.30 -0.62
C PHE A 470 -7.86 -3.09 -2.10
N ARG A 471 -7.58 -1.90 -2.66
CA ARG A 471 -7.74 -1.66 -4.11
C ARG A 471 -6.82 -2.57 -4.92
N GLU A 472 -5.59 -2.76 -4.47
CA GLU A 472 -4.64 -3.68 -5.08
C GLU A 472 -5.17 -5.12 -5.05
N ILE A 473 -5.61 -5.58 -3.87
CA ILE A 473 -6.25 -6.89 -3.64
C ILE A 473 -7.48 -7.05 -4.52
N ALA A 474 -8.41 -6.08 -4.51
CA ALA A 474 -9.65 -6.10 -5.28
C ALA A 474 -9.37 -6.17 -6.79
N ARG A 475 -8.33 -5.48 -7.27
CA ARG A 475 -7.94 -5.53 -8.68
C ARG A 475 -7.34 -6.88 -9.06
N VAL A 476 -6.44 -7.43 -8.23
CA VAL A 476 -5.88 -8.78 -8.43
C VAL A 476 -7.01 -9.82 -8.35
N ALA A 477 -7.87 -9.73 -7.35
CA ALA A 477 -9.02 -10.59 -7.20
C ALA A 477 -10.05 -10.44 -8.33
N GLY A 478 -9.92 -9.45 -9.23
CA GLY A 478 -10.78 -9.25 -10.40
C GLY A 478 -12.11 -8.55 -10.12
N LEU A 479 -12.23 -7.88 -8.97
CA LEU A 479 -13.39 -7.05 -8.60
C LEU A 479 -13.38 -5.69 -9.28
N VAL A 480 -12.22 -5.23 -9.72
CA VAL A 480 -12.04 -3.92 -10.37
C VAL A 480 -11.60 -4.11 -11.81
N PHE A 481 -12.46 -3.77 -12.77
CA PHE A 481 -12.14 -3.79 -14.19
C PHE A 481 -11.61 -2.44 -14.68
N GLN A 482 -10.41 -2.42 -15.26
CA GLN A 482 -9.73 -1.19 -15.69
C GLN A 482 -10.14 -0.68 -17.09
N GLY A 483 -11.05 -1.39 -17.78
CA GLY A 483 -11.52 -1.03 -19.11
C GLY A 483 -10.87 -1.82 -20.25
N PHE A 484 -11.30 -1.50 -21.47
CA PHE A 484 -10.81 -2.16 -22.69
C PHE A 484 -9.67 -1.35 -23.32
N PRO A 485 -8.67 -1.98 -23.94
CA PRO A 485 -7.62 -1.27 -24.67
C PRO A 485 -8.21 -0.26 -25.66
N GLY A 486 -7.80 1.01 -25.56
CA GLY A 486 -8.29 2.09 -26.44
C GLY A 486 -9.65 2.70 -26.08
N ARG A 487 -10.38 2.18 -25.08
CA ARG A 487 -11.64 2.76 -24.56
C ARG A 487 -11.54 2.98 -23.05
N GLN A 488 -11.43 4.23 -22.63
CA GLN A 488 -11.58 4.59 -21.21
C GLN A 488 -13.06 4.49 -20.82
N LEU A 489 -13.35 3.68 -19.80
CA LEU A 489 -14.66 3.69 -19.14
C LEU A 489 -14.82 5.00 -18.35
N GLN A 490 -16.02 5.58 -18.35
CA GLN A 490 -16.38 6.64 -17.41
C GLN A 490 -16.49 6.00 -16.02
N ASN A 491 -15.44 6.13 -15.22
CA ASN A 491 -15.29 5.53 -13.88
C ASN A 491 -16.19 6.21 -12.83
N ARG A 492 -17.51 6.30 -13.05
CA ARG A 492 -18.46 6.73 -11.99
C ARG A 492 -18.75 5.62 -10.96
N HIS A 493 -18.52 4.35 -11.29
CA HIS A 493 -18.88 3.22 -10.42
C HIS A 493 -17.85 2.84 -9.34
N LEU A 494 -16.58 3.26 -9.46
CA LEU A 494 -15.51 2.86 -8.53
C LEU A 494 -15.46 3.65 -7.22
N GLN A 495 -16.04 4.85 -7.18
CA GLN A 495 -16.19 5.61 -5.94
C GLN A 495 -17.40 5.14 -5.11
N ALA A 496 -18.38 4.46 -5.72
CA ALA A 496 -19.61 4.03 -5.05
C ALA A 496 -19.54 2.60 -4.48
N ASN A 497 -18.93 1.65 -5.19
CA ASN A 497 -19.00 0.22 -4.81
C ASN A 497 -18.05 -0.22 -3.69
N SER A 498 -17.26 0.70 -3.10
CA SER A 498 -16.47 0.42 -1.90
C SER A 498 -17.20 0.81 -0.61
N GLY A 499 -18.45 1.28 -0.71
CA GLY A 499 -19.26 1.73 0.43
C GLY A 499 -20.57 0.97 0.67
N ASN A 500 -20.95 0.01 -0.18
CA ASN A 500 -22.24 -0.68 -0.07
C ASN A 500 -22.11 -1.97 0.75
N HIS A 501 -21.87 -1.79 2.04
CA HIS A 501 -22.21 -2.80 3.05
C HIS A 501 -23.64 -2.50 3.48
N ASP A 502 -24.56 -3.45 3.25
CA ASP A 502 -25.91 -3.58 3.85
C ASP A 502 -27.00 -3.83 2.80
N ILE A 503 -27.19 -5.10 2.43
CA ILE A 503 -28.48 -5.60 1.90
C ILE A 503 -28.70 -7.01 2.47
N LEU A 504 -29.31 -7.11 3.65
CA LEU A 504 -29.80 -8.37 4.24
C LEU A 504 -31.11 -8.80 3.54
N GLN A 505 -31.50 -10.07 3.63
CA GLN A 505 -32.74 -10.56 3.04
C GLN A 505 -33.96 -10.23 3.92
N TYR A 506 -35.17 -10.08 3.34
CA TYR A 506 -36.41 -9.77 4.07
C TYR A 506 -36.69 -10.77 5.22
N ARG A 507 -36.33 -12.04 5.01
CA ARG A 507 -36.45 -13.12 6.00
C ARG A 507 -35.58 -12.89 7.24
N ASP A 508 -34.39 -12.31 7.06
CA ASP A 508 -33.45 -12.03 8.16
C ASP A 508 -34.01 -10.94 9.09
N TYR A 509 -34.79 -10.00 8.55
CA TYR A 509 -35.43 -8.93 9.33
C TYR A 509 -36.65 -9.44 10.12
N ASP A 510 -37.48 -10.31 9.52
CA ASP A 510 -38.63 -10.92 10.21
C ASP A 510 -38.19 -11.85 11.37
N GLU A 511 -37.15 -12.66 11.17
CA GLU A 511 -36.59 -13.52 12.23
C GLU A 511 -35.97 -12.71 13.38
N ALA A 512 -35.49 -11.49 13.10
CA ALA A 512 -34.96 -10.55 14.09
C ALA A 512 -36.04 -9.64 14.73
N GLY A 513 -37.31 -9.78 14.35
CA GLY A 513 -38.40 -8.91 14.83
C GLY A 513 -38.30 -7.46 14.34
N ILE A 514 -37.55 -7.21 13.27
CA ILE A 514 -37.32 -5.89 12.69
C ILE A 514 -38.36 -5.63 11.60
N ARG A 515 -39.26 -4.67 11.86
CA ARG A 515 -40.27 -4.27 10.86
C ARG A 515 -39.64 -3.40 9.78
N LEU A 516 -39.69 -3.88 8.54
CA LEU A 516 -39.32 -3.09 7.37
C LEU A 516 -40.43 -2.08 7.03
N LEU A 517 -40.01 -0.85 6.73
CA LEU A 517 -40.88 0.26 6.33
C LEU A 517 -40.63 0.60 4.86
N ASP A 518 -41.61 1.23 4.21
CA ASP A 518 -41.46 1.67 2.83
C ASP A 518 -40.29 2.67 2.68
N PRO A 519 -39.59 2.67 1.52
CA PRO A 519 -38.43 3.54 1.27
C PRO A 519 -38.65 5.03 1.51
N VAL A 520 -39.92 5.45 1.48
CA VAL A 520 -40.38 6.76 1.92
C VAL A 520 -41.47 6.54 2.96
N THR A 521 -41.16 6.80 4.23
CA THR A 521 -42.14 6.65 5.32
C THR A 521 -42.33 7.97 6.04
N VAL A 522 -43.59 8.38 6.22
CA VAL A 522 -43.94 9.59 6.97
C VAL A 522 -44.39 9.19 8.38
N LEU A 523 -43.65 9.65 9.39
CA LEU A 523 -43.94 9.47 10.80
C LEU A 523 -44.20 10.84 11.45
N GLY A 524 -45.48 11.23 11.51
CA GLY A 524 -45.88 12.53 12.05
C GLY A 524 -45.26 13.70 11.25
N PRO A 525 -44.46 14.58 11.87
CA PRO A 525 -43.84 15.71 11.17
C PRO A 525 -42.59 15.33 10.37
N LEU A 526 -42.15 14.07 10.41
CA LEU A 526 -40.91 13.61 9.81
C LEU A 526 -41.17 12.70 8.61
N ARG A 527 -40.44 12.95 7.52
CA ARG A 527 -40.33 12.04 6.39
C ARG A 527 -38.97 11.34 6.47
N LEU A 528 -38.98 10.02 6.54
CA LEU A 528 -37.78 9.18 6.54
C LEU A 528 -37.53 8.65 5.13
N VAL A 529 -36.35 8.92 4.58
CA VAL A 529 -35.90 8.42 3.27
C VAL A 529 -34.45 7.97 3.33
N HIS A 530 -34.04 7.04 2.47
CA HIS A 530 -32.64 6.60 2.44
C HIS A 530 -31.72 7.64 1.80
N GLU A 531 -32.10 8.18 0.64
CA GLU A 531 -31.32 9.16 -0.12
C GLU A 531 -31.90 10.58 0.00
N PRO A 532 -31.04 11.62 0.05
CA PRO A 532 -31.51 13.00 0.05
C PRO A 532 -32.26 13.32 -1.26
N PRO A 533 -33.46 13.91 -1.17
CA PRO A 533 -34.25 14.25 -2.35
C PRO A 533 -33.57 15.33 -3.21
N ASN A 534 -33.64 15.20 -4.53
CA ASN A 534 -33.03 16.12 -5.51
C ASN A 534 -33.82 17.45 -5.65
N GLY A 535 -34.03 18.17 -4.55
CA GLY A 535 -34.63 19.52 -4.54
C GLY A 535 -36.15 19.58 -4.76
N GLU A 536 -36.82 18.48 -5.04
CA GLU A 536 -38.27 18.46 -5.36
C GLU A 536 -39.21 18.40 -4.13
N THR A 537 -38.69 18.15 -2.93
CA THR A 537 -39.53 17.85 -1.73
C THR A 537 -39.74 19.01 -0.75
N ALA A 538 -39.28 20.22 -1.08
CA ALA A 538 -39.47 21.39 -0.20
C ALA A 538 -40.91 21.95 -0.21
N ALA A 539 -41.79 21.43 -1.08
CA ALA A 539 -43.10 22.03 -1.35
C ALA A 539 -44.21 21.64 -0.35
N ASP A 540 -44.02 20.56 0.43
CA ASP A 540 -45.10 19.92 1.19
C ASP A 540 -45.02 20.19 2.71
N GLY A 541 -44.02 20.97 3.16
CA GLY A 541 -43.88 21.42 4.55
C GLY A 541 -43.44 20.37 5.58
N VAL A 542 -43.15 19.13 5.16
CA VAL A 542 -42.72 18.02 6.03
C VAL A 542 -41.19 17.96 6.10
N TYR A 543 -40.63 17.91 7.31
CA TYR A 543 -39.18 17.89 7.50
C TYR A 543 -38.60 16.50 7.16
N THR A 544 -37.58 16.44 6.32
CA THR A 544 -37.03 15.18 5.82
C THR A 544 -35.76 14.76 6.57
N LEU A 545 -35.68 13.52 7.04
CA LEU A 545 -34.46 12.90 7.54
C LEU A 545 -33.96 11.85 6.55
N CYS A 546 -32.67 11.92 6.22
CA CYS A 546 -32.06 11.03 5.23
C CYS A 546 -30.65 10.55 5.62
N GLY A 547 -30.24 9.45 4.98
CA GLY A 547 -28.91 8.85 5.12
C GLY A 547 -28.11 8.95 3.81
N HIS A 548 -27.34 7.90 3.49
CA HIS A 548 -26.60 7.65 2.25
C HIS A 548 -25.46 8.63 1.90
N LEU A 549 -25.63 9.93 2.13
CA LEU A 549 -24.61 10.94 1.83
C LEU A 549 -23.36 10.79 2.72
N HIS A 550 -23.51 10.23 3.92
CA HIS A 550 -22.44 10.05 4.91
C HIS A 550 -21.70 11.36 5.19
N PRO A 551 -22.42 12.38 5.70
CA PRO A 551 -21.90 13.72 5.91
C PRO A 551 -20.69 13.71 6.84
N GLY A 552 -19.58 14.29 6.37
CA GLY A 552 -18.38 14.52 7.15
C GLY A 552 -18.03 16.00 7.26
N ILE A 553 -17.69 16.47 8.45
CA ILE A 553 -17.14 17.80 8.66
C ILE A 553 -15.63 17.69 8.86
N ARG A 554 -14.89 18.62 8.27
CA ARG A 554 -13.43 18.65 8.39
C ARG A 554 -13.02 19.50 9.59
N LEU A 555 -12.30 18.89 10.52
CA LEU A 555 -11.66 19.55 11.66
C LEU A 555 -10.17 19.74 11.36
N GLU A 556 -9.65 20.92 11.68
CA GLU A 556 -8.22 21.24 11.54
C GLU A 556 -7.65 21.62 12.89
N GLY A 557 -6.63 20.89 13.33
CA GLY A 557 -5.91 21.15 14.57
C GLY A 557 -4.61 21.91 14.33
N LYS A 558 -3.93 22.28 15.42
CA LYS A 558 -2.50 22.63 15.37
C LYS A 558 -1.71 21.35 14.96
N GLY A 559 -0.45 21.42 14.54
CA GLY A 559 0.30 20.18 14.22
C GLY A 559 0.10 19.57 12.81
N ARG A 560 -0.50 20.29 11.85
CA ARG A 560 -0.93 19.75 10.53
C ARG A 560 -1.90 18.56 10.62
N GLN A 561 -2.48 18.30 11.79
CA GLN A 561 -3.50 17.29 12.00
C GLN A 561 -4.80 17.72 11.32
N ARG A 562 -5.38 16.82 10.52
CA ARG A 562 -6.63 17.08 9.82
C ARG A 562 -7.45 15.81 9.81
N MET A 563 -8.65 15.88 10.38
CA MET A 563 -9.57 14.76 10.41
C MET A 563 -10.88 15.17 9.74
N THR A 564 -11.47 14.23 9.00
CA THR A 564 -12.86 14.36 8.58
C THR A 564 -13.63 13.41 9.47
N VAL A 565 -14.56 13.95 10.25
CA VAL A 565 -15.37 13.19 11.20
C VAL A 565 -16.80 13.13 10.71
N PRO A 566 -17.51 12.01 10.91
CA PRO A 566 -18.95 11.95 10.65
C PRO A 566 -19.66 13.07 11.43
N CYS A 567 -20.75 13.60 10.89
CA CYS A 567 -21.52 14.63 11.57
C CYS A 567 -23.01 14.51 11.24
N PHE A 568 -23.87 14.91 12.16
CA PHE A 568 -25.26 15.21 11.85
C PHE A 568 -25.33 16.60 11.23
N LEU A 569 -26.03 16.71 10.10
CA LEU A 569 -26.28 17.98 9.43
C LEU A 569 -27.78 18.27 9.45
N PHE A 570 -28.21 19.38 10.03
CA PHE A 570 -29.60 19.81 10.01
C PHE A 570 -29.70 21.17 9.32
N GLY A 571 -30.31 21.18 8.13
CA GLY A 571 -30.67 22.38 7.38
C GLY A 571 -32.11 22.81 7.68
N GLU A 572 -32.65 23.72 6.87
CA GLU A 572 -33.99 24.31 7.07
C GLU A 572 -35.14 23.30 6.86
N HIS A 573 -35.00 22.39 5.89
CA HIS A 573 -36.04 21.43 5.51
C HIS A 573 -35.56 19.96 5.53
N THR A 574 -34.27 19.73 5.77
CA THR A 574 -33.67 18.40 5.65
C THR A 574 -32.56 18.19 6.67
N GLY A 575 -32.60 17.06 7.38
CA GLY A 575 -31.51 16.54 8.19
C GLY A 575 -30.84 15.34 7.51
N VAL A 576 -29.51 15.29 7.58
CA VAL A 576 -28.69 14.19 7.06
C VAL A 576 -27.96 13.55 8.24
N LEU A 577 -28.16 12.24 8.39
CA LEU A 577 -27.56 11.44 9.45
C LEU A 577 -26.19 10.89 9.00
N PRO A 578 -25.19 10.80 9.89
CA PRO A 578 -23.93 10.14 9.58
C PRO A 578 -24.15 8.63 9.38
N ALA A 579 -23.22 7.97 8.70
CA ALA A 579 -23.23 6.52 8.62
C ALA A 579 -22.98 5.91 10.02
N PHE A 580 -23.71 4.84 10.34
CA PHE A 580 -23.52 4.10 11.60
C PHE A 580 -22.35 3.10 11.53
N GLY A 581 -21.92 2.71 10.33
CA GLY A 581 -20.80 1.77 10.11
C GLY A 581 -19.45 2.46 9.87
N GLY A 582 -18.38 1.98 10.53
CA GLY A 582 -17.03 2.56 10.49
C GLY A 582 -16.24 2.42 9.17
N PHE A 583 -16.80 1.74 8.16
CA PHE A 583 -16.12 1.42 6.89
C PHE A 583 -16.53 2.31 5.71
N THR A 584 -17.47 3.23 5.91
CA THR A 584 -18.00 4.04 4.82
C THR A 584 -17.20 5.34 4.62
N GLY A 585 -17.00 5.75 3.36
CA GLY A 585 -16.36 7.03 3.05
C GLY A 585 -17.24 8.21 3.45
N LEU A 586 -16.63 9.32 3.90
CA LEU A 586 -17.34 10.53 4.29
C LEU A 586 -17.42 11.53 3.12
N HIS A 587 -18.62 12.04 2.85
CA HIS A 587 -18.83 13.17 1.96
C HIS A 587 -18.58 14.47 2.71
N VAL A 588 -17.48 15.16 2.41
CA VAL A 588 -17.12 16.41 3.08
C VAL A 588 -18.13 17.50 2.72
N ILE A 589 -18.96 17.88 3.69
CA ILE A 589 -19.98 18.91 3.50
C ILE A 589 -19.38 20.33 3.61
N ARG A 590 -19.92 21.26 2.82
CA ARG A 590 -19.66 22.70 2.94
C ARG A 590 -20.92 23.34 3.52
N PRO A 591 -20.97 23.63 4.82
CA PRO A 591 -22.19 24.03 5.47
C PRO A 591 -22.49 25.52 5.20
N CYS A 592 -23.76 25.83 5.00
CA CYS A 592 -24.28 27.19 4.90
C CYS A 592 -24.46 27.80 6.29
N SER A 593 -24.63 29.13 6.36
CA SER A 593 -24.76 29.86 7.64
C SER A 593 -25.99 29.48 8.48
N THR A 594 -26.99 28.85 7.85
CA THR A 594 -28.23 28.38 8.48
C THR A 594 -28.15 26.93 8.97
N ASP A 595 -27.11 26.19 8.58
CA ASP A 595 -26.98 24.77 8.89
C ASP A 595 -26.48 24.57 10.33
N ARG A 596 -27.08 23.61 11.02
CA ARG A 596 -26.64 23.15 12.35
C ARG A 596 -25.90 21.83 12.20
N ILE A 597 -24.66 21.80 12.68
CA ILE A 597 -23.80 20.62 12.58
C ILE A 597 -23.48 20.11 13.97
N TYR A 598 -23.63 18.81 14.14
CA TYR A 598 -23.33 18.13 15.39
C TYR A 598 -22.36 16.97 15.13
N VAL A 599 -21.20 16.99 15.78
CA VAL A 599 -20.20 15.92 15.66
C VAL A 599 -20.36 14.96 16.85
N PRO A 600 -20.64 13.66 16.64
CA PRO A 600 -20.62 12.68 17.71
C PRO A 600 -19.20 12.58 18.28
N VAL A 601 -19.08 12.71 19.60
CA VAL A 601 -17.79 12.60 20.31
C VAL A 601 -17.78 11.25 21.02
N ALA A 602 -16.69 10.50 20.87
CA ALA A 602 -16.49 9.28 21.64
C ALA A 602 -16.19 9.67 23.10
N GLU A 603 -17.00 9.19 24.04
CA GLU A 603 -16.74 9.40 25.47
C GLU A 603 -15.66 8.43 25.97
N SER A 604 -14.75 8.94 26.80
CA SER A 604 -13.90 8.11 27.67
C SER A 604 -14.77 7.34 28.66
N ALA A 605 -14.38 6.11 29.00
CA ALA A 605 -15.15 5.15 29.79
C ALA A 605 -15.63 5.60 31.20
N GLU A 606 -15.33 6.82 31.64
CA GLU A 606 -15.66 7.36 32.96
C GLU A 606 -17.05 8.03 33.05
N SER A 607 -17.74 8.33 31.94
CA SER A 607 -18.97 9.14 31.94
C SER A 607 -20.27 8.37 31.68
N GLY A 608 -20.54 7.27 32.39
CA GLY A 608 -21.91 6.81 32.69
C GLY A 608 -22.95 6.80 31.56
N GLY A 609 -22.57 6.44 30.33
CA GLY A 609 -23.49 6.08 29.25
C GLY A 609 -24.33 7.19 28.60
N LYS A 610 -23.98 8.48 28.73
CA LYS A 610 -24.70 9.57 28.04
C LYS A 610 -23.92 10.06 26.83
N GLY A 611 -24.24 9.58 25.62
CA GLY A 611 -23.57 10.05 24.39
C GLY A 611 -23.55 11.58 24.26
N SER A 612 -22.36 12.16 24.09
CA SER A 612 -22.15 13.60 23.96
C SER A 612 -21.87 14.00 22.50
N VAL A 613 -22.34 15.19 22.13
CA VAL A 613 -22.26 15.70 20.75
C VAL A 613 -21.74 17.12 20.76
N LEU A 614 -20.72 17.41 19.95
CA LEU A 614 -20.15 18.75 19.80
C LEU A 614 -20.96 19.54 18.76
N ALA A 615 -21.65 20.60 19.20
CA ALA A 615 -22.33 21.53 18.30
C ALA A 615 -21.34 22.51 17.69
N ILE A 616 -21.20 22.50 16.36
CA ILE A 616 -20.34 23.44 15.63
C ILE A 616 -21.21 24.61 15.16
N ASN A 617 -21.11 25.76 15.82
CA ASN A 617 -21.84 26.97 15.46
C ASN A 617 -20.92 27.92 14.69
N GLN A 618 -21.22 28.18 13.40
CA GLN A 618 -20.37 29.01 12.53
C GLN A 618 -20.27 30.49 12.93
N SER A 619 -21.00 30.93 13.97
CA SER A 619 -20.90 32.30 14.51
C SER A 619 -19.63 32.57 15.33
N ARG A 620 -18.81 31.55 15.63
CA ARG A 620 -17.46 31.73 16.16
C ARG A 620 -16.47 30.97 15.27
N LYS A 621 -15.59 31.72 14.60
CA LYS A 621 -14.37 31.14 14.01
C LYS A 621 -13.62 30.35 15.09
N PRO A 622 -13.11 29.14 14.80
CA PRO A 622 -12.24 28.41 15.72
C PRO A 622 -10.96 29.17 16.02
#